data_AF-A0A942N6J1-F1
#
_entry.id   AF-A0A942N6J1-F1
#
_cell.length_a   1.000
_cell.length_b   1.000
_cell.length_c   1.000
_cell.angle_alpha   90.00
_cell.angle_beta   90.00
_cell.angle_gamma   90.00
#
_symmetry.space_group_name_H-M   'P 1'
#
loop_
_entity.id
_entity.type
_entity.pdbx_description
1 polymer ?
#
loop_
_entity_poly.entity_id
_entity_poly.type
_entity_poly.pdbx_seq_one_letter_code
_entity_poly.pdbx_strand_id
1 'polypeptide(L)'
;MKQIITCIALLLSVTLFGQNDNKGLAKVYKRQGIEIYILSEPVREYTVTGKVTKDDLGSWLNALNGKDDNKDLYQMIDALISNANRKQKKGKLEYDAIITEDGRTGTLIKFNDPKKE
;
A
#
# COMPACT_ATOMS: atom_id res chain seq x y z
N MET A 1 26.74 -32.34 -36.85
CA MET A 1 27.25 -31.90 -35.52
C MET A 1 27.34 -30.39 -35.39
N LYS A 2 28.00 -29.67 -36.31
CA LYS A 2 28.14 -28.19 -36.23
C LYS A 2 26.80 -27.44 -36.12
N GLN A 3 25.78 -27.82 -36.91
CA GLN A 3 24.47 -27.14 -36.88
C GLN A 3 23.66 -27.39 -35.60
N ILE A 4 23.83 -28.54 -34.96
CA ILE A 4 23.16 -28.84 -33.67
C ILE A 4 23.75 -27.95 -32.56
N ILE A 5 25.06 -27.76 -32.58
CA ILE A 5 25.75 -26.88 -31.63
C ILE A 5 25.31 -25.42 -31.83
N THR A 6 25.11 -24.99 -33.08
CA THR A 6 24.60 -23.64 -33.38
C THR A 6 23.18 -23.42 -32.85
N CYS A 7 22.28 -24.40 -32.99
CA CYS A 7 20.91 -24.28 -32.46
C CYS A 7 20.87 -24.25 -30.92
N ILE A 8 21.74 -25.01 -30.24
CA ILE A 8 21.83 -25.01 -28.78
C ILE A 8 22.35 -23.65 -28.28
N ALA A 9 23.35 -23.08 -28.95
CA ALA A 9 23.86 -21.74 -28.62
C ALA A 9 22.81 -20.64 -28.83
N LEU A 10 21.95 -20.78 -29.84
CA LEU A 10 20.86 -19.84 -30.11
C LEU A 10 19.72 -19.95 -29.09
N LEU A 11 19.42 -21.15 -28.57
CA LEU A 11 18.40 -21.36 -27.55
C LEU A 11 18.84 -20.84 -26.17
N LEU A 12 20.13 -20.93 -25.85
CA LEU A 12 20.72 -20.40 -24.62
C LEU A 12 20.73 -18.86 -24.54
N SER A 13 20.74 -18.15 -25.68
CA SER A 13 20.74 -16.69 -25.69
C SER A 13 19.37 -16.07 -25.43
N VAL A 14 18.26 -16.79 -25.69
CA VAL A 14 16.89 -16.27 -25.49
C VAL A 14 16.48 -16.25 -24.01
N THR A 15 17.09 -17.09 -23.16
CA THR A 15 16.73 -17.18 -21.73
C THR A 15 17.42 -16.16 -20.84
N LEU A 16 18.42 -15.42 -21.35
CA LEU A 16 19.20 -14.43 -20.58
C LEU A 16 18.55 -13.05 -20.49
N PHE A 17 17.44 -12.79 -21.20
CA PHE A 17 16.73 -11.51 -21.20
C PHE A 17 15.55 -11.42 -20.22
N GLY A 18 15.33 -12.44 -19.37
CA GLY A 18 14.39 -12.37 -18.26
C GLY A 18 14.97 -11.61 -17.06
N GLN A 19 15.31 -10.33 -17.23
CA GLN A 19 15.75 -9.49 -16.11
C GLN A 19 14.54 -9.06 -15.27
N ASN A 20 14.64 -9.23 -13.95
CA ASN A 20 13.63 -8.79 -13.00
C ASN A 20 13.55 -7.25 -13.00
N ASP A 21 12.59 -6.70 -13.75
CA ASP A 21 12.36 -5.26 -13.92
C ASP A 21 11.88 -4.52 -12.65
N ASN A 22 11.72 -5.21 -11.51
CA ASN A 22 11.22 -4.61 -10.27
C ASN A 22 12.33 -4.12 -9.32
N LYS A 23 13.59 -4.10 -9.76
CA LYS A 23 14.72 -3.60 -8.95
C LYS A 23 14.56 -2.09 -8.73
N GLY A 24 14.36 -1.67 -7.49
CA GLY A 24 14.14 -0.27 -7.12
C GLY A 24 12.67 0.08 -6.81
N LEU A 25 11.73 -0.84 -7.04
CA LEU A 25 10.35 -0.67 -6.61
C LEU A 25 10.16 -1.13 -5.17
N ALA A 26 9.50 -0.30 -4.36
CA ALA A 26 9.11 -0.67 -3.00
C ALA A 26 8.02 -1.76 -3.03
N LYS A 27 8.09 -2.71 -2.11
CA LYS A 27 7.02 -3.69 -1.93
C LYS A 27 5.85 -3.03 -1.19
N VAL A 28 4.64 -3.22 -1.71
CA VAL A 28 3.43 -2.77 -1.04
C VAL A 28 3.22 -3.57 0.25
N TYR A 29 2.96 -2.86 1.35
CA TYR A 29 2.59 -3.51 2.61
C TYR A 29 1.08 -3.76 2.59
N LYS A 30 0.63 -4.99 2.84
CA LYS A 30 -0.80 -5.32 2.92
C LYS A 30 -1.18 -5.62 4.36
N ARG A 31 -2.24 -4.97 4.85
CA ARG A 31 -2.80 -5.22 6.19
C ARG A 31 -4.32 -5.23 6.10
N GLN A 32 -4.95 -6.28 6.64
CA GLN A 32 -6.40 -6.50 6.53
C GLN A 32 -6.92 -6.46 5.08
N GLY A 33 -6.10 -6.91 4.12
CA GLY A 33 -6.44 -6.90 2.70
C GLY A 33 -6.38 -5.52 2.02
N ILE A 34 -5.91 -4.50 2.74
CA ILE A 34 -5.75 -3.13 2.23
C ILE A 34 -4.27 -2.87 1.96
N GLU A 35 -4.00 -2.24 0.81
CA GLU A 35 -2.67 -1.81 0.43
C GLU A 35 -2.28 -0.52 1.16
N ILE A 36 -1.11 -0.53 1.78
CA ILE A 36 -0.56 0.56 2.57
C ILE A 36 0.80 0.92 1.97
N TYR A 37 0.90 2.18 1.55
CA TYR A 37 2.12 2.78 1.01
C TYR A 37 2.70 3.71 2.06
N ILE A 38 3.88 3.35 2.56
CA ILE A 38 4.58 4.11 3.60
C ILE A 38 5.77 4.79 2.95
N LEU A 39 5.84 6.12 3.04
CA LEU A 39 6.91 6.94 2.43
C LEU A 39 7.12 6.65 0.93
N SER A 40 6.05 6.21 0.26
CA SER A 40 6.06 5.80 -1.14
C SER A 40 4.69 6.03 -1.76
N GLU A 41 4.65 6.11 -3.08
CA GLU A 41 3.41 6.19 -3.84
C GLU A 41 3.19 4.92 -4.66
N PRO A 42 1.91 4.56 -4.92
CA PRO A 42 1.59 3.51 -5.88
C PRO A 42 2.06 3.90 -7.28
N VAL A 43 2.58 2.93 -8.03
CA VAL A 43 2.88 3.08 -9.46
C VAL A 43 1.60 3.10 -10.30
N ARG A 44 0.50 2.53 -9.78
CA ARG A 44 -0.81 2.49 -10.45
C ARG A 44 -1.45 3.87 -10.39
N GLU A 45 -2.10 4.28 -11.47
CA GLU A 45 -2.92 5.49 -11.51
C GLU A 45 -4.08 5.42 -10.49
N TYR A 46 -4.28 6.49 -9.73
CA TYR A 46 -5.29 6.55 -8.68
C TYR A 46 -5.92 7.93 -8.58
N THR A 47 -7.08 7.98 -7.93
CA THR A 47 -7.73 9.23 -7.53
C THR A 47 -7.77 9.31 -6.01
N VAL A 48 -7.48 10.49 -5.46
CA VAL A 48 -7.62 10.75 -4.02
C VAL A 48 -9.10 10.90 -3.66
N THR A 49 -9.60 10.05 -2.77
CA THR A 49 -11.01 10.05 -2.35
C THR A 49 -11.22 10.67 -0.97
N GLY A 50 -10.15 10.85 -0.19
CA GLY A 50 -10.23 11.58 1.07
C GLY A 50 -8.99 11.47 1.94
N LYS A 51 -9.13 11.89 3.19
CA LYS A 51 -8.08 11.79 4.23
C LYS A 51 -8.63 11.16 5.50
N VAL A 52 -7.77 10.52 6.26
CA VAL A 52 -8.05 9.92 7.56
C VAL A 52 -6.91 10.20 8.53
N THR A 53 -7.22 10.28 9.81
CA THR A 53 -6.26 10.48 10.89
C THR A 53 -6.30 9.26 11.81
N LYS A 54 -5.19 8.95 12.48
CA LYS A 54 -5.18 7.93 13.54
C LYS A 54 -6.04 8.36 14.72
N ASP A 55 -6.13 9.68 14.93
CA ASP A 55 -6.80 10.27 16.07
C ASP A 55 -8.31 10.07 15.94
N ASP A 56 -8.84 9.22 16.80
CA ASP A 56 -10.26 9.04 17.04
C ASP A 56 -10.64 9.66 18.39
N LEU A 57 -11.94 9.64 18.71
CA LEU A 57 -12.46 10.16 19.97
C LEU A 57 -11.77 9.51 21.19
N GLY A 58 -11.37 8.24 21.10
CA GLY A 58 -10.68 7.52 22.16
C GLY A 58 -9.24 8.00 22.39
N SER A 59 -8.49 8.26 21.32
CA SER A 59 -7.14 8.84 21.40
C SER A 59 -7.18 10.23 22.03
N TRP A 60 -8.16 11.07 21.64
CA TRP A 60 -8.37 12.38 22.26
C TRP A 60 -8.73 12.28 23.76
N LEU A 61 -9.65 11.38 24.13
CA LEU A 61 -10.01 11.14 25.53
C LEU A 61 -8.82 10.62 26.36
N ASN A 62 -7.97 9.77 25.80
CA ASN A 62 -6.77 9.28 26.48
C ASN A 62 -5.73 10.40 26.70
N ALA A 63 -5.52 11.26 25.70
CA ALA A 63 -4.65 12.42 25.80
C ALA A 63 -5.14 13.41 26.87
N LEU A 64 -6.45 13.67 26.94
CA LEU A 64 -7.04 14.49 28.00
C LEU A 64 -6.85 13.91 29.41
N ASN A 65 -6.85 12.59 29.53
CA ASN A 65 -6.63 11.88 30.79
C ASN A 65 -5.14 11.71 31.14
N GLY A 66 -4.23 12.38 30.41
CA GLY A 66 -2.79 12.33 30.65
C GLY A 66 -2.15 10.97 30.39
N LYS A 67 -2.83 10.08 29.65
CA LYS A 67 -2.26 8.78 29.26
C LYS A 67 -1.48 8.93 27.97
N ASP A 68 -0.25 8.44 28.00
CA ASP A 68 0.63 8.43 26.83
C ASP A 68 0.04 7.55 25.71
N ASP A 69 -0.14 8.11 24.51
CA ASP A 69 -0.66 7.42 23.32
C ASP A 69 0.50 6.98 22.42
N ASN A 70 1.57 6.48 23.04
CA ASN A 70 2.79 6.07 22.36
C ASN A 70 2.57 4.73 21.63
N LYS A 71 1.93 4.82 20.47
CA LYS A 71 1.63 3.69 19.59
C LYS A 71 2.79 3.44 18.63
N ASP A 72 3.02 2.18 18.30
CA ASP A 72 3.91 1.85 17.18
C ASP A 72 3.24 2.13 15.82
N LEU A 73 4.04 2.16 14.75
CA LEU A 73 3.55 2.43 13.40
C LEU A 73 2.44 1.47 12.95
N TYR A 74 2.50 0.19 13.36
CA TYR A 74 1.49 -0.80 12.98
C TYR A 74 0.14 -0.52 13.65
N GLN A 75 0.15 -0.16 14.93
CA GLN A 75 -1.03 0.25 15.68
C GLN A 75 -1.63 1.54 15.12
N MET A 76 -0.79 2.47 14.67
CA MET A 76 -1.26 3.69 13.99
C MET A 76 -1.91 3.35 12.63
N ILE A 77 -1.31 2.46 11.83
CA ILE A 77 -1.89 1.99 10.56
C ILE A 77 -3.24 1.27 10.80
N ASP A 78 -3.34 0.44 11.84
CA ASP A 78 -4.61 -0.22 12.19
C ASP A 78 -5.70 0.79 12.54
N ALA A 79 -5.35 1.88 13.24
CA ALA A 79 -6.28 2.97 13.52
C ALA A 79 -6.72 3.70 12.23
N LEU A 80 -5.79 3.97 11.31
CA LEU A 80 -6.13 4.55 9.99
C LEU A 80 -7.11 3.66 9.22
N ILE A 81 -6.83 2.36 9.14
CA ILE A 81 -7.70 1.37 8.47
C ILE A 81 -9.08 1.34 9.11
N SER A 82 -9.15 1.26 10.44
CA SER A 82 -10.42 1.24 11.18
C SER A 82 -11.26 2.50 10.93
N ASN A 83 -10.61 3.67 10.96
CA ASN A 83 -11.25 4.96 10.72
C ASN A 83 -11.70 5.10 9.26
N ALA A 84 -10.91 4.62 8.29
CA ALA A 84 -11.26 4.61 6.88
C ALA A 84 -12.46 3.69 6.59
N ASN A 85 -12.43 2.47 7.14
CA ASN A 85 -13.55 1.52 7.06
C ASN A 85 -14.83 2.09 7.68
N ARG A 86 -14.74 2.83 8.79
CA ARG A 86 -15.89 3.52 9.37
C ARG A 86 -16.45 4.62 8.47
N LYS A 87 -15.61 5.37 7.75
CA LYS A 87 -16.05 6.36 6.76
C LYS A 87 -16.72 5.68 5.56
N GLN A 88 -16.15 4.58 5.08
CA GLN A 88 -16.72 3.79 3.99
C GLN A 88 -18.08 3.19 4.34
N LYS A 89 -18.21 2.56 5.52
CA LYS A 89 -19.50 2.02 6.01
C LYS A 89 -20.60 3.08 6.15
N LYS A 90 -20.22 4.34 6.38
CA LYS A 90 -21.15 5.48 6.43
C LYS A 90 -21.52 6.02 5.04
N GLY A 91 -21.08 5.37 3.96
CA GLY A 91 -21.34 5.79 2.58
C GLY A 91 -20.67 7.11 2.20
N LYS A 92 -19.66 7.56 2.96
CA LYS A 92 -19.03 8.87 2.75
C LYS A 92 -17.99 8.87 1.64
N LEU A 93 -17.37 7.73 1.39
CA LEU A 93 -16.32 7.54 0.39
C LEU A 93 -16.08 6.05 0.16
N GLU A 94 -15.40 5.73 -0.92
CA GLU A 94 -14.82 4.41 -1.19
C GLU A 94 -13.30 4.56 -1.33
N TYR A 95 -12.53 3.54 -0.95
CA TYR A 95 -11.09 3.53 -1.10
C TYR A 95 -10.55 2.10 -1.24
N ASP A 96 -9.40 1.96 -1.90
CA ASP A 96 -8.70 0.68 -2.11
C ASP A 96 -7.41 0.60 -1.28
N ALA A 97 -6.75 1.74 -1.06
CA ALA A 97 -5.45 1.81 -0.43
C ALA A 97 -5.26 3.09 0.39
N ILE A 98 -4.24 3.08 1.25
CA ILE A 98 -3.85 4.21 2.09
C ILE A 98 -2.39 4.57 1.81
N ILE A 99 -2.14 5.86 1.55
CA ILE A 99 -0.78 6.43 1.50
C ILE A 99 -0.53 7.17 2.82
N THR A 100 0.58 6.91 3.48
CA THR A 100 0.97 7.58 4.72
C THR A 100 2.48 7.80 4.78
N GLU A 101 2.92 8.91 5.38
CA GLU A 101 4.34 9.17 5.61
C GLU A 101 4.78 8.74 7.01
N ASP A 102 3.90 8.89 8.01
CA ASP A 102 4.23 8.78 9.42
C ASP A 102 3.27 7.88 10.23
N GLY A 103 2.22 7.34 9.59
CA GLY A 103 1.17 6.56 10.23
C GLY A 103 0.12 7.39 10.98
N ARG A 104 0.32 8.69 11.20
CA ARG A 104 -0.65 9.56 11.91
C ARG A 104 -1.74 10.04 11.00
N THR A 105 -1.41 10.31 9.74
CA THR A 105 -2.37 10.72 8.71
C THR A 105 -2.26 9.82 7.49
N GLY A 106 -3.40 9.55 6.86
CA GLY A 106 -3.50 8.71 5.68
C GLY A 106 -4.31 9.40 4.60
N THR A 107 -3.79 9.41 3.38
CA THR A 107 -4.55 9.76 2.18
C THR A 107 -5.21 8.49 1.66
N LEU A 108 -6.53 8.55 1.48
CA LEU A 108 -7.33 7.46 0.93
C LEU A 108 -7.36 7.61 -0.58
N ILE A 109 -7.04 6.52 -1.27
CA ILE A 109 -7.01 6.49 -2.73
C ILE A 109 -7.88 5.37 -3.26
N LYS A 110 -8.41 5.57 -4.47
CA LYS A 110 -9.09 4.55 -5.27
C LYS A 110 -8.35 4.38 -6.57
N PHE A 111 -8.04 3.16 -6.95
CA PHE A 111 -7.32 2.92 -8.19
C PHE A 111 -8.24 3.11 -9.39
N ASN A 112 -7.67 3.65 -10.47
CA ASN A 112 -8.43 3.90 -11.69
C ASN A 112 -8.62 2.61 -12.51
N ASP A 113 -7.75 1.61 -12.32
CA ASP A 113 -7.84 0.29 -12.94
C ASP A 113 -8.64 -0.70 -12.08
N PRO A 114 -9.32 -1.69 -12.69
CA PRO A 114 -10.04 -2.71 -11.94
C PRO A 114 -9.09 -3.49 -11.04
N LYS A 115 -9.58 -3.83 -9.84
CA LYS A 115 -8.81 -4.55 -8.82
C LYS A 115 -8.33 -5.89 -9.39
N LYS A 116 -7.03 -6.01 -9.63
CA LYS A 116 -6.39 -7.30 -9.97
C LYS A 116 -6.22 -8.09 -8.68
N GLU A 117 -6.80 -9.28 -8.63
CA GLU A 117 -6.67 -10.23 -7.52
C GLU A 117 -5.26 -10.83 -7.43
#